data_AF-A0A6C2DXB9-F1
#
_entry.id   AF-A0A6C2DXB9-F1
#
_cell.length_a   1.000
_cell.length_b   1.000
_cell.length_c   1.000
_cell.angle_alpha   90.00
_cell.angle_beta   90.00
_cell.angle_gamma   90.00
#
_symmetry.space_group_name_H-M   'P 1'
#
loop_
_entity.id
_entity.type
_entity.pdbx_description
1 polymer ?
#
loop_
_entity_poly.entity_id
_entity_poly.type
_entity_poly.pdbx_seq_one_letter_code
_entity_poly.pdbx_strand_id
1 'polypeptide(L)'
;MTKQLIQLKLNEFILQFSEEEWCEVTLIISGQSHYLGADSRNLVLQRFLNGFTKDFDFSSGKINGVPISCVLTLFEAHHTIYLGEIDGKRCLYFQDGDGQIIAEVLLPASDLSLWIENLREHIKASEV
;
A
#
# COMPACT_ATOMS: atom_id res chain seq x y z
N MET A 1 5.20 -25.14 7.83
CA MET A 1 3.95 -24.68 7.19
C MET A 1 4.28 -23.37 6.50
N THR A 2 4.08 -23.28 5.18
CA THR A 2 4.31 -22.03 4.44
C THR A 2 3.16 -21.09 4.77
N LYS A 3 3.44 -19.93 5.40
CA LYS A 3 2.41 -18.91 5.60
C LYS A 3 1.92 -18.46 4.22
N GLN A 4 0.60 -18.47 4.01
CA GLN A 4 0.01 -17.85 2.84
C GLN A 4 0.12 -16.33 2.98
N LEU A 5 0.33 -15.64 1.86
CA LEU A 5 0.67 -14.22 1.80
C LEU A 5 -0.10 -13.58 0.65
N ILE A 6 -0.68 -12.42 0.90
CA ILE A 6 -1.27 -11.58 -0.16
C ILE A 6 -0.14 -10.74 -0.72
N GLN A 7 0.02 -10.71 -2.05
CA GLN A 7 1.08 -9.96 -2.71
C GLN A 7 0.51 -9.10 -3.84
N LEU A 8 0.75 -7.80 -3.75
CA LEU A 8 0.51 -6.84 -4.81
C LEU A 8 1.84 -6.57 -5.51
N LYS A 9 1.95 -6.93 -6.80
CA LYS A 9 3.22 -6.92 -7.53
C LYS A 9 3.20 -5.91 -8.67
N LEU A 10 4.34 -5.26 -8.88
CA LEU A 10 4.61 -4.42 -10.04
C LEU A 10 6.13 -4.45 -10.32
N ASN A 11 6.57 -5.08 -11.41
CA ASN A 11 8.00 -5.23 -11.72
C ASN A 11 8.80 -5.84 -10.54
N GLU A 12 9.83 -5.15 -10.06
CA GLU A 12 10.65 -5.53 -8.91
C GLU A 12 10.06 -5.12 -7.54
N PHE A 13 8.90 -4.46 -7.55
CA PHE A 13 8.18 -4.02 -6.37
C PHE A 13 7.13 -5.06 -5.96
N ILE A 14 7.14 -5.45 -4.68
CA ILE A 14 6.13 -6.30 -4.07
C ILE A 14 5.70 -5.68 -2.75
N LEU A 15 4.41 -5.42 -2.61
CA LEU A 15 3.79 -5.12 -1.32
C LEU A 15 3.12 -6.39 -0.79
N GLN A 16 3.61 -6.88 0.34
CA GLN A 16 3.23 -8.15 0.92
C GLN A 16 2.47 -7.94 2.23
N PHE A 17 1.40 -8.72 2.41
CA PHE A 17 0.57 -8.73 3.61
C PHE A 17 0.54 -10.16 4.17
N SER A 18 0.81 -10.32 5.46
CA SER A 18 0.60 -11.60 6.11
C SER A 18 -0.89 -11.91 6.24
N GLU A 19 -1.28 -13.19 6.18
CA GLU A 19 -2.68 -13.58 6.35
C GLU A 19 -3.15 -13.69 7.81
N GLU A 20 -2.29 -13.33 8.77
CA GLU A 20 -2.67 -13.31 10.19
C GLU A 20 -3.64 -12.15 10.49
N GLU A 21 -4.40 -12.28 11.59
CA GLU A 21 -5.33 -11.21 12.01
C GLU A 21 -4.58 -9.91 12.31
N TRP A 22 -3.39 -10.04 12.94
CA TRP A 22 -2.39 -8.99 12.99
C TRP A 22 -1.54 -9.06 11.72
N CYS A 23 -1.86 -8.20 10.76
CA CYS A 23 -1.31 -8.26 9.43
C CYS A 23 -0.03 -7.43 9.32
N GLU A 24 1.11 -8.11 9.23
CA GLU A 24 2.39 -7.51 8.90
C GLU A 24 2.41 -7.09 7.43
N VAL A 25 2.86 -5.86 7.18
CA VAL A 25 3.05 -5.31 5.84
C VAL A 25 4.53 -5.14 5.58
N THR A 26 4.99 -5.75 4.49
CA THR A 26 6.38 -5.70 4.06
C THR A 26 6.47 -5.21 2.64
N LEU A 27 7.38 -4.26 2.42
CA LEU A 27 7.75 -3.79 1.11
C LEU A 27 9.01 -4.52 0.65
N ILE A 28 8.97 -5.13 -0.54
CA ILE A 28 10.14 -5.76 -1.16
C ILE A 28 10.46 -5.02 -2.46
N ILE A 29 11.68 -4.49 -2.58
CA ILE A 29 12.17 -3.77 -3.77
C ILE A 29 13.57 -4.28 -4.09
N SER A 30 13.79 -4.69 -5.34
CA SER A 30 15.10 -5.20 -5.79
C SER A 30 15.67 -6.30 -4.89
N GLY A 31 14.79 -7.13 -4.29
CA GLY A 31 15.14 -8.21 -3.36
C GLY A 31 15.40 -7.78 -1.91
N GLN A 32 15.36 -6.49 -1.59
CA GLN A 32 15.48 -5.97 -0.23
C GLN A 32 14.11 -5.86 0.43
N SER A 33 14.02 -6.31 1.69
CA SER A 33 12.78 -6.35 2.46
C SER A 33 12.76 -5.24 3.51
N HIS A 34 11.71 -4.44 3.51
CA HIS A 34 11.45 -3.34 4.43
C HIS A 34 10.16 -3.61 5.19
N TYR A 35 10.26 -3.82 6.49
CA TYR A 35 9.09 -3.96 7.35
C TYR A 35 8.44 -2.58 7.53
N LEU A 36 7.18 -2.45 7.12
CA LEU A 36 6.45 -1.17 7.20
C LEU A 36 5.61 -1.05 8.47
N GLY A 37 5.41 -2.14 9.20
CA GLY A 37 4.53 -2.19 10.36
C GLY A 37 3.44 -3.24 10.22
N ALA A 38 2.53 -3.25 11.19
CA ALA A 38 1.40 -4.16 11.23
C ALA A 38 0.13 -3.44 11.69
N ASP A 39 -1.04 -3.98 11.36
CA ASP A 39 -2.34 -3.53 11.87
C ASP A 39 -3.36 -4.66 11.67
N SER A 40 -4.62 -4.49 12.09
CA SER A 40 -5.69 -5.45 11.79
C SER A 40 -5.78 -5.69 10.29
N ARG A 41 -5.78 -6.97 9.87
CA ARG A 41 -5.82 -7.37 8.46
C ARG A 41 -6.93 -6.67 7.68
N ASN A 42 -8.16 -6.72 8.19
CA ASN A 42 -9.30 -6.08 7.54
C ASN A 42 -9.09 -4.57 7.42
N LEU A 43 -8.55 -3.92 8.45
CA LEU A 43 -8.29 -2.49 8.43
C LEU A 43 -7.23 -2.12 7.39
N VAL A 44 -6.12 -2.87 7.30
CA VAL A 44 -5.07 -2.66 6.30
C VAL A 44 -5.64 -2.79 4.90
N LEU A 45 -6.27 -3.92 4.58
CA LEU A 45 -6.77 -4.19 3.23
C LEU A 45 -7.83 -3.15 2.81
N GLN A 46 -8.74 -2.79 3.71
CA GLN A 46 -9.74 -1.75 3.46
C GLN A 46 -9.12 -0.38 3.26
N ARG A 47 -8.09 -0.02 4.04
CA ARG A 47 -7.35 1.24 3.89
C ARG A 47 -6.69 1.35 2.51
N PHE A 48 -6.01 0.29 2.06
CA PHE A 48 -5.43 0.25 0.71
C PHE A 48 -6.50 0.32 -0.37
N LEU A 49 -7.56 -0.48 -0.27
CA LEU A 49 -8.66 -0.47 -1.23
C LEU A 49 -9.27 0.93 -1.35
N ASN A 50 -9.59 1.55 -0.21
CA ASN A 50 -10.15 2.90 -0.16
C ASN A 50 -9.18 3.92 -0.78
N GLY A 51 -7.88 3.84 -0.47
CA GLY A 51 -6.86 4.70 -1.06
C GLY A 51 -6.81 4.58 -2.58
N PHE A 52 -6.89 3.36 -3.12
CA PHE A 52 -6.84 3.10 -4.56
C PHE A 52 -8.09 3.54 -5.31
N THR A 53 -9.27 3.44 -4.69
CA THR A 53 -10.55 3.76 -5.33
C THR A 53 -11.03 5.20 -5.11
N LYS A 54 -10.42 5.95 -4.20
CA LYS A 54 -10.86 7.31 -3.88
C LYS A 54 -10.49 8.28 -5.00
N ASP A 55 -11.42 9.19 -5.30
CA ASP A 55 -11.20 10.30 -6.22
C ASP A 55 -10.21 11.32 -5.62
N PHE A 56 -9.39 11.93 -6.48
CA PHE A 56 -8.31 12.84 -6.09
C PHE A 56 -8.75 14.31 -5.99
N ASP A 57 -9.99 14.54 -5.55
CA ASP A 57 -10.60 15.88 -5.54
C ASP A 57 -9.99 16.82 -4.49
N PHE A 58 -9.30 16.27 -3.48
CA PHE A 58 -8.70 17.04 -2.39
C PHE A 58 -7.29 16.57 -2.07
N SER A 59 -6.33 17.50 -2.06
CA SER A 59 -4.95 17.22 -1.63
C SER A 59 -4.70 17.64 -0.18
N SER A 60 -4.18 16.73 0.65
CA SER A 60 -3.76 17.03 2.03
C SER A 60 -2.32 17.55 2.13
N GLY A 61 -1.62 17.66 1.00
CA GLY A 61 -0.23 18.10 0.93
C GLY A 61 0.42 17.72 -0.39
N LYS A 62 1.74 17.88 -0.46
CA LYS A 62 2.54 17.46 -1.62
C LYS A 62 3.81 16.73 -1.18
N ILE A 63 4.18 15.69 -1.92
CA ILE A 63 5.50 15.03 -1.84
C ILE A 63 6.13 15.15 -3.23
N ASN A 64 7.36 15.66 -3.30
CA ASN A 64 8.05 15.90 -4.59
C ASN A 64 7.20 16.71 -5.60
N GLY A 65 6.35 17.63 -5.11
CA GLY A 65 5.44 18.43 -5.93
C GLY A 65 4.11 17.75 -6.30
N VAL A 66 3.97 16.46 -6.00
CA VAL A 66 2.79 15.64 -6.32
C VAL A 66 1.75 15.73 -5.22
N PRO A 67 0.49 16.09 -5.54
CA PRO A 67 -0.58 16.17 -4.56
C PRO A 67 -0.90 14.78 -3.97
N ILE A 68 -1.04 14.72 -2.66
CA ILE A 68 -1.35 13.50 -1.91
C ILE A 68 -2.82 13.52 -1.47
N SER A 69 -3.58 12.45 -1.71
CA SER A 69 -5.00 12.33 -1.35
C SER A 69 -5.28 11.36 -0.19
N CYS A 70 -4.32 10.48 0.09
CA CYS A 70 -4.45 9.44 1.10
C CYS A 70 -3.12 9.23 1.82
N VAL A 71 -3.21 9.03 3.14
CA VAL A 71 -2.10 8.72 4.03
C VAL A 71 -2.47 7.46 4.79
N LEU A 72 -1.64 6.44 4.71
CA LEU A 72 -1.80 5.17 5.40
C LEU A 72 -0.63 5.01 6.37
N THR A 73 -0.93 5.00 7.66
CA THR A 73 0.04 4.71 8.72
C THR A 73 -0.25 3.33 9.28
N LEU A 74 0.79 2.54 9.48
CA LEU A 74 0.72 1.23 10.14
C LEU A 74 1.19 1.36 11.59
N PHE A 75 0.77 0.44 12.47
CA PHE A 75 1.29 0.39 13.84
C PHE A 75 2.73 -0.18 13.85
N GLU A 76 3.40 -0.02 14.99
CA GLU A 76 4.76 -0.51 15.31
C GLU A 76 5.92 0.25 14.68
N ALA A 77 6.04 0.24 13.35
CA ALA A 77 7.23 0.79 12.68
C ALA A 77 7.11 2.28 12.31
N HIS A 78 5.92 2.88 12.50
CA HIS A 78 5.62 4.28 12.15
C HIS A 78 5.92 4.67 10.69
N HIS A 79 6.03 3.69 9.79
CA HIS A 79 6.17 4.00 8.37
C HIS A 79 4.84 4.52 7.84
N THR A 80 4.93 5.44 6.89
CA THR A 80 3.78 6.08 6.27
C THR A 80 3.79 5.85 4.79
N ILE A 81 2.65 5.46 4.24
CA ILE A 81 2.45 5.27 2.81
C ILE A 81 1.53 6.40 2.33
N TYR A 82 2.02 7.17 1.38
CA TYR A 82 1.29 8.27 0.77
C TYR A 82 0.83 7.87 -0.62
N LEU A 83 -0.42 8.19 -0.95
CA LEU A 83 -0.98 7.99 -2.27
C LEU A 83 -1.19 9.33 -2.96
N GLY A 84 -0.49 9.50 -4.08
CA GLY A 84 -0.54 10.65 -4.98
C GLY A 84 -1.12 10.29 -6.36
N GLU A 85 -1.30 11.30 -7.20
CA GLU A 85 -1.61 11.13 -8.62
C GLU A 85 -0.72 12.03 -9.48
N ILE A 86 -0.18 11.46 -10.57
CA ILE A 86 0.63 12.15 -11.57
C ILE A 86 0.09 11.74 -12.94
N ASP A 87 -0.39 12.70 -13.74
CA ASP A 87 -0.89 12.47 -15.09
C ASP A 87 -1.90 11.30 -15.18
N GLY A 88 -2.84 11.24 -14.21
CA GLY A 88 -3.86 10.18 -14.13
C GLY A 88 -3.36 8.81 -13.63
N LYS A 89 -2.10 8.71 -13.22
CA LYS A 89 -1.51 7.48 -12.65
C LYS A 89 -1.36 7.62 -11.14
N ARG A 90 -1.62 6.53 -10.41
CA ARG A 90 -1.42 6.49 -8.96
C ARG A 90 0.08 6.46 -8.68
N CYS A 91 0.54 7.25 -7.72
CA CYS A 91 1.91 7.19 -7.22
C CYS A 91 1.88 6.84 -5.73
N LEU A 92 2.67 5.86 -5.31
CA LEU A 92 2.84 5.50 -3.91
C LEU A 92 4.22 5.99 -3.43
N TYR A 93 4.26 6.67 -2.29
CA TYR A 93 5.50 7.00 -1.59
C TYR A 93 5.54 6.26 -0.27
N PHE A 94 6.66 5.62 0.03
CA PHE A 94 6.90 4.91 1.28
C PHE A 94 7.89 5.71 2.09
N GLN A 95 7.48 6.17 3.26
CA GLN A 95 8.30 6.92 4.19
C GLN A 95 8.60 6.06 5.41
N ASP A 96 9.87 6.00 5.82
CA ASP A 96 10.28 5.32 7.05
C ASP A 96 9.98 6.15 8.31
N GLY A 97 10.28 5.58 9.48
CA GLY A 97 10.08 6.23 10.78
C GLY A 97 10.96 7.47 11.01
N ASP A 98 12.03 7.65 10.24
CA ASP A 98 12.92 8.82 10.27
C ASP A 98 12.45 9.93 9.32
N GLY A 99 11.34 9.71 8.60
CA GLY A 99 10.77 10.67 7.65
C GLY A 99 11.40 10.61 6.26
N GLN A 100 12.25 9.63 5.96
CA GLN A 100 12.90 9.49 4.65
C GLN A 100 12.02 8.69 3.69
N ILE A 101 11.94 9.12 2.43
CA ILE A 101 11.28 8.35 1.37
C ILE A 101 12.20 7.20 0.96
N ILE A 102 11.80 5.97 1.30
CA ILE A 102 12.55 4.74 0.97
C ILE A 102 12.14 4.16 -0.38
N ALA A 103 10.96 4.52 -0.88
CA ALA A 103 10.51 4.08 -2.20
C ALA A 103 9.44 4.99 -2.81
N GLU A 104 9.43 5.03 -4.14
CA GLU A 104 8.41 5.68 -4.96
C GLU A 104 7.97 4.70 -6.05
N VAL A 105 6.66 4.56 -6.24
CA VAL A 105 6.08 3.62 -7.20
C VAL A 105 5.00 4.29 -8.02
N LEU A 106 5.25 4.41 -9.32
CA LEU A 106 4.22 4.81 -10.26
C LEU A 106 3.43 3.57 -10.71
N LEU A 107 2.16 3.51 -10.32
CA LEU A 107 1.26 2.40 -10.58
C LEU A 107 0.38 2.72 -11.81
N PRO A 108 0.56 2.01 -12.94
CA PRO A 108 -0.30 2.16 -14.10
C PRO A 108 -1.75 1.76 -13.81
N ALA A 109 -2.69 2.28 -14.61
CA ALA A 109 -4.11 1.98 -14.43
C ALA A 109 -4.43 0.48 -14.53
N SER A 110 -3.74 -0.27 -15.39
CA SER A 110 -3.89 -1.72 -15.53
C SER A 110 -3.56 -2.46 -14.22
N ASP A 111 -2.44 -2.13 -13.60
CA ASP A 111 -1.97 -2.77 -12.38
C ASP A 111 -2.79 -2.33 -11.17
N LEU A 112 -3.23 -1.06 -11.14
CA LEU A 112 -4.17 -0.57 -10.14
C LEU A 112 -5.47 -1.39 -10.14
N SER A 113 -6.05 -1.67 -11.30
CA SER A 113 -7.25 -2.50 -11.40
C SER A 113 -7.02 -3.91 -10.85
N LEU A 114 -5.91 -4.54 -11.21
CA LEU A 114 -5.54 -5.87 -10.70
C LEU A 114 -5.36 -5.87 -9.18
N TRP A 115 -4.73 -4.83 -8.62
CA TRP A 115 -4.53 -4.70 -7.18
C TRP A 115 -5.86 -4.52 -6.45
N ILE A 116 -6.77 -3.70 -6.97
CA ILE A 116 -8.11 -3.50 -6.41
C ILE A 116 -8.91 -4.81 -6.40
N GLU A 117 -8.86 -5.58 -7.50
CA GLU A 117 -9.55 -6.87 -7.59
C GLU A 117 -9.01 -7.86 -6.56
N ASN A 118 -7.68 -8.00 -6.48
CA ASN A 118 -7.02 -8.88 -5.52
C ASN A 118 -7.40 -8.53 -4.06
N LEU A 119 -7.35 -7.24 -3.70
CA LEU A 119 -7.77 -6.78 -2.37
C LEU A 119 -9.23 -7.13 -2.06
N ARG A 120 -10.14 -6.95 -3.03
CA ARG A 120 -11.57 -7.26 -2.86
C ARG A 120 -11.82 -8.75 -2.64
N GLU A 121 -11.08 -9.62 -3.31
CA GLU A 121 -11.18 -11.07 -3.11
C GLU A 121 -10.80 -11.48 -1.68
N HIS A 122 -9.70 -10.93 -1.16
CA HIS A 122 -9.22 -11.24 0.19
C HIS A 122 -10.08 -10.63 1.31
N ILE A 123 -10.68 -9.46 1.07
CA ILE A 123 -11.65 -8.87 2.01
C ILE A 123 -12.88 -9.76 2.13
N LYS A 124 -13.47 -10.20 1.02
CA LYS A 124 -14.66 -11.08 1.03
C LYS A 124 -14.39 -12.42 1.73
N ALA A 125 -13.22 -13.00 1.50
CA ALA A 125 -12.81 -14.25 2.14
C ALA A 125 -12.66 -14.13 3.67
N SER A 126 -12.56 -12.90 4.21
CA SER A 126 -12.41 -12.62 5.63
C SER A 126 -13.74 -12.43 6.37
N GLU A 127 -14.86 -12.35 5.67
CA GLU A 127 -16.20 -12.12 6.23
C GLU A 127 -17.04 -13.41 6.39
N VAL A 128 -16.49 -14.56 5.97
CA VAL A 128 -17.12 -15.90 6.02
C VAL A 128 -16.52 -16.72 7.16
#